data_AF-A0A929QXW8-F1
#
_entry.id   AF-A0A929QXW8-F1
#
_cell.length_a   1.000
_cell.length_b   1.000
_cell.length_c   1.000
_cell.angle_alpha   90.00
_cell.angle_beta   90.00
_cell.angle_gamma   90.00
#
_symmetry.space_group_name_H-M   'P 1'
#
loop_
_entity.id
_entity.type
_entity.pdbx_description
1 polymer ?
#
loop_
_entity_poly.entity_id
_entity_poly.type
_entity_poly.pdbx_seq_one_letter_code
_entity_poly.pdbx_strand_id
1 'polypeptide(L)'
;MLATVTALALSAGLVVLPGVASAADASSAGAAQAAAGSQAAVDGVWRRDSKGWWYQLPDGSYPAGTDMVINGTEYTFDAEGYMRTGWVRSAKGWRYYHPSGARAGEGWVQVDGTWYYMKGSPALAHMGGWLEVGGAWYYMDSSGAMVTGWVKVGDDWYFMQPSGAMATGWLQLG
;
A
#
# COMPACT_ATOMS: atom_id res chain seq x y z
N MET A 1 57.11 40.07 -5.36
CA MET A 1 56.50 38.75 -5.13
C MET A 1 55.04 38.82 -5.56
N LEU A 2 54.74 38.43 -6.80
CA LEU A 2 53.37 38.28 -7.30
C LEU A 2 53.02 36.78 -7.19
N ALA A 3 51.94 36.44 -6.49
CA ALA A 3 51.40 35.09 -6.47
C ALA A 3 50.38 34.94 -7.60
N THR A 4 50.69 34.08 -8.55
CA THR A 4 49.79 33.61 -9.62
C THR A 4 48.69 32.76 -9.00
N VAL A 5 47.42 33.16 -9.17
CA VAL A 5 46.28 32.32 -8.80
C VAL A 5 45.88 31.50 -10.03
N THR A 6 46.19 30.21 -10.01
CA THR A 6 45.75 29.25 -11.03
C THR A 6 44.27 28.96 -10.82
N ALA A 7 43.42 29.37 -11.76
CA ALA A 7 42.02 29.01 -11.79
C ALA A 7 41.88 27.52 -12.16
N LEU A 8 41.35 26.71 -11.24
CA LEU A 8 40.94 25.33 -11.51
C LEU A 8 39.53 25.37 -12.09
N ALA A 9 39.39 25.12 -13.39
CA ALA A 9 38.09 24.92 -14.01
C ALA A 9 37.55 23.55 -13.56
N LEU A 10 36.54 23.53 -12.69
CA LEU A 10 35.70 22.35 -12.51
C LEU A 10 34.75 22.27 -13.71
N SER A 11 34.94 21.25 -14.54
CA SER A 11 33.98 20.84 -15.56
C SER A 11 32.68 20.44 -14.87
N ALA A 12 31.63 21.23 -15.08
CA ALA A 12 30.27 20.86 -14.71
C ALA A 12 29.82 19.71 -15.62
N GLY A 13 29.88 18.48 -15.09
CA GLY A 13 29.20 17.34 -15.68
C GLY A 13 27.69 17.56 -15.59
N LEU A 14 27.05 17.66 -16.74
CA LEU A 14 25.59 17.67 -16.89
C LEU A 14 25.04 16.33 -16.36
N VAL A 15 24.57 16.29 -15.11
CA VAL A 15 23.74 15.18 -14.63
C VAL A 15 22.33 15.45 -15.14
N VAL A 16 21.94 14.70 -16.18
CA VAL A 16 20.54 14.60 -16.61
C VAL A 16 19.77 13.92 -15.49
N LEU A 17 18.94 14.68 -14.78
CA LEU A 17 17.95 14.14 -13.86
C LEU A 17 16.92 13.35 -14.69
N PRO A 18 16.61 12.08 -14.35
CA PRO A 18 15.47 11.42 -14.95
C PRO A 18 14.19 12.20 -14.59
N GLY A 19 13.37 12.42 -15.61
CA GLY A 19 12.22 13.31 -15.59
C GLY A 19 11.24 13.04 -14.46
N VAL A 20 10.64 14.13 -14.00
CA VAL A 20 9.41 14.13 -13.23
C VAL A 20 8.33 13.41 -14.05
N ALA A 21 7.95 12.21 -13.62
CA ALA A 21 6.75 11.56 -14.13
C ALA A 21 5.55 12.32 -13.57
N SER A 22 4.97 13.17 -14.41
CA SER A 22 3.62 13.70 -14.26
C SER A 22 2.68 12.53 -14.01
N ALA A 23 1.91 12.58 -12.92
CA ALA A 23 0.83 11.64 -12.66
C ALA A 23 -0.33 11.89 -13.65
N ALA A 24 -0.20 11.32 -14.84
CA ALA A 24 -1.27 11.08 -15.78
C ALA A 24 -0.89 9.81 -16.56
N ASP A 25 -1.85 8.88 -16.67
CA ASP A 25 -1.73 7.53 -17.24
C ASP A 25 -0.95 6.49 -16.43
N ALA A 26 -1.65 5.86 -15.49
CA ALA A 26 -1.32 4.52 -15.00
C ALA A 26 -2.51 3.57 -15.20
N SER A 27 -2.97 3.42 -16.45
CA SER A 27 -3.54 2.15 -16.89
C SER A 27 -2.40 1.14 -17.00
N SER A 28 -2.23 0.27 -16.00
CA SER A 28 -1.23 -0.80 -16.07
C SER A 28 -1.82 -2.15 -15.65
N ALA A 29 -2.42 -2.81 -16.64
CA ALA A 29 -2.11 -4.21 -16.82
C ALA A 29 -0.60 -4.31 -17.14
N GLY A 30 0.17 -4.90 -16.25
CA GLY A 30 1.62 -5.04 -16.37
C GLY A 30 2.08 -6.30 -15.65
N ALA A 31 2.50 -7.28 -16.45
CA ALA A 31 2.93 -8.60 -16.04
C ALA A 31 4.06 -8.58 -14.99
N ALA A 32 3.91 -9.37 -13.93
CA ALA A 32 5.02 -9.79 -13.08
C ALA A 32 5.42 -11.21 -13.48
N GLN A 33 6.56 -11.34 -14.16
CA GLN A 33 7.31 -12.58 -14.26
C GLN A 33 8.24 -12.66 -13.04
N ALA A 34 8.05 -13.63 -12.15
CA ALA A 34 9.08 -14.03 -11.19
C ALA A 34 8.92 -15.49 -10.74
N ALA A 35 10.04 -16.19 -10.72
CA ALA A 35 10.17 -17.62 -10.55
C ALA A 35 10.15 -18.06 -9.08
N ALA A 36 9.63 -19.29 -8.90
CA ALA A 36 10.05 -20.33 -7.96
C ALA A 36 9.90 -20.08 -6.44
N GLY A 37 8.66 -20.26 -5.97
CA GLY A 37 8.36 -21.06 -4.79
C GLY A 37 7.24 -22.03 -5.17
N SER A 38 7.52 -23.32 -5.34
CA SER A 38 6.53 -24.31 -5.77
C SER A 38 5.58 -24.66 -4.62
N GLN A 39 4.63 -23.78 -4.32
CA GLN A 39 3.37 -24.21 -3.71
C GLN A 39 2.47 -24.66 -4.85
N ALA A 40 2.08 -25.93 -4.83
CA ALA A 40 1.18 -26.51 -5.82
C ALA A 40 -0.05 -25.60 -5.97
N ALA A 41 -0.34 -25.20 -7.21
CA ALA A 41 -1.60 -24.55 -7.54
C ALA A 41 -2.72 -25.43 -7.01
N VAL A 42 -3.60 -24.86 -6.19
CA VAL A 42 -4.77 -25.60 -5.75
C VAL A 42 -5.69 -25.64 -6.95
N ASP A 43 -5.97 -26.83 -7.50
CA ASP A 43 -6.75 -26.99 -8.74
C ASP A 43 -8.28 -26.94 -8.49
N GLY A 44 -8.73 -26.01 -7.67
CA GLY A 44 -10.16 -25.78 -7.41
C GLY A 44 -10.82 -24.77 -8.37
N VAL A 45 -12.13 -24.62 -8.23
CA VAL A 45 -12.97 -23.76 -9.09
C VAL A 45 -13.69 -22.72 -8.25
N TRP A 46 -13.59 -21.46 -8.67
CA TRP A 46 -14.41 -20.37 -8.10
C TRP A 46 -15.88 -20.55 -8.50
N ARG A 47 -16.76 -20.47 -7.51
CA ARG A 47 -18.21 -20.54 -7.65
C ARG A 47 -18.85 -19.29 -7.05
N ARG A 48 -20.05 -18.95 -7.51
CA ARG A 48 -20.80 -17.78 -7.04
C ARG A 48 -22.29 -18.05 -7.02
N ASP A 49 -22.96 -17.54 -6.01
CA ASP A 49 -24.42 -17.49 -5.86
C ASP A 49 -24.86 -16.08 -5.45
N SER A 50 -26.07 -15.96 -4.90
CA SER A 50 -26.61 -14.70 -4.40
C SER A 50 -25.93 -14.17 -3.13
N LYS A 51 -25.27 -15.03 -2.36
CA LYS A 51 -24.58 -14.66 -1.11
C LYS A 51 -23.15 -14.22 -1.37
N GLY A 52 -22.44 -14.88 -2.29
CA GLY A 52 -21.06 -14.49 -2.58
C GLY A 52 -20.30 -15.48 -3.42
N TRP A 53 -18.98 -15.27 -3.46
CA TRP A 53 -18.03 -16.19 -4.08
C TRP A 53 -17.54 -17.22 -3.06
N TRP A 54 -17.31 -18.46 -3.48
CA TRP A 54 -16.58 -19.47 -2.69
C TRP A 54 -15.66 -20.27 -3.61
N TYR A 55 -14.75 -21.05 -3.02
CA TYR A 55 -13.78 -21.84 -3.76
C TYR A 55 -14.01 -23.34 -3.54
N GLN A 56 -14.40 -24.06 -4.60
CA GLN A 56 -14.66 -25.49 -4.54
C GLN A 56 -13.39 -26.28 -4.90
N LEU A 57 -12.91 -27.11 -3.99
CA LEU A 57 -11.76 -27.99 -4.19
C LEU A 57 -12.12 -29.22 -5.03
N PRO A 58 -11.14 -29.93 -5.63
CA PRO A 58 -11.40 -31.13 -6.46
C PRO A 58 -12.19 -32.24 -5.76
N ASP A 59 -12.04 -32.37 -4.44
CA ASP A 59 -12.76 -33.34 -3.61
C ASP A 59 -14.19 -32.90 -3.26
N GLY A 60 -14.61 -31.72 -3.75
CA GLY A 60 -15.90 -31.11 -3.50
C GLY A 60 -15.98 -30.28 -2.22
N SER A 61 -14.95 -30.29 -1.37
CA SER A 61 -14.87 -29.46 -0.16
C SER A 61 -14.60 -27.99 -0.49
N TYR A 62 -14.65 -27.12 0.52
CA TYR A 62 -14.38 -25.68 0.38
C TYR A 62 -13.83 -25.08 1.68
N PRO A 63 -12.99 -24.03 1.60
CA PRO A 63 -12.48 -23.33 2.78
C PRO A 63 -13.62 -22.58 3.47
N ALA A 64 -13.71 -22.71 4.80
CA ALA A 64 -14.67 -22.00 5.63
C ALA A 64 -14.01 -21.56 6.95
N GLY A 65 -14.18 -20.29 7.30
CA GLY A 65 -13.63 -19.66 8.50
C GLY A 65 -12.10 -19.55 8.50
N THR A 66 -11.48 -19.58 7.32
CA THR A 66 -10.03 -19.68 7.18
C THR A 66 -9.51 -18.80 6.04
N ASP A 67 -8.22 -18.48 6.13
CA ASP A 67 -7.45 -17.95 5.01
C ASP A 67 -6.96 -19.10 4.12
N MET A 68 -6.79 -18.85 2.83
CA MET A 68 -6.28 -19.83 1.87
C MET A 68 -5.51 -19.14 0.75
N VAL A 69 -4.36 -19.72 0.38
CA VAL A 69 -3.58 -19.27 -0.77
C VAL A 69 -4.02 -20.04 -2.02
N ILE A 70 -4.50 -19.33 -3.02
CA ILE A 70 -4.92 -19.86 -4.32
C ILE A 70 -4.04 -19.19 -5.37
N ASN A 71 -3.24 -19.99 -6.09
CA ASN A 71 -2.31 -19.50 -7.13
C ASN A 71 -1.41 -18.35 -6.64
N GLY A 72 -0.85 -18.49 -5.44
CA GLY A 72 0.04 -17.49 -4.82
C GLY A 72 -0.65 -16.25 -4.25
N THR A 73 -1.98 -16.15 -4.35
CA THR A 73 -2.76 -15.05 -3.78
C THR A 73 -3.51 -15.51 -2.55
N GLU A 74 -3.40 -14.78 -1.44
CA GLU A 74 -4.15 -15.10 -0.21
C GLU A 74 -5.57 -14.51 -0.25
N TYR A 75 -6.55 -15.35 0.07
CA TYR A 75 -7.96 -15.03 0.23
C TYR A 75 -8.41 -15.40 1.65
N THR A 76 -9.52 -14.83 2.11
CA THR A 76 -10.14 -15.22 3.39
C THR A 76 -11.62 -15.52 3.21
N PHE A 77 -12.11 -16.51 3.93
CA PHE A 77 -13.47 -17.03 3.83
C PHE A 77 -14.17 -16.95 5.19
N ASP A 78 -15.44 -16.56 5.23
CA ASP A 78 -16.26 -16.61 6.44
C ASP A 78 -16.61 -18.05 6.84
N ALA A 79 -17.25 -18.20 7.99
CA ALA A 79 -17.61 -19.49 8.58
C ALA A 79 -18.50 -20.35 7.68
N GLU A 80 -19.21 -19.74 6.72
CA GLU A 80 -20.05 -20.41 5.75
C GLU A 80 -19.30 -20.78 4.46
N GLY A 81 -18.07 -20.28 4.29
CA GLY A 81 -17.19 -20.55 3.15
C GLY A 81 -17.25 -19.51 2.05
N TYR A 82 -17.91 -18.37 2.28
CA TYR A 82 -17.93 -17.27 1.33
C TYR A 82 -16.73 -16.35 1.50
N MET A 83 -16.13 -15.99 0.37
CA MET A 83 -14.98 -15.11 0.27
C MET A 83 -15.32 -13.72 0.78
N ARG A 84 -14.45 -13.18 1.63
CA ARG A 84 -14.56 -11.81 2.15
C ARG A 84 -13.79 -10.82 1.29
N THR A 85 -14.31 -9.61 1.22
CA THR A 85 -13.64 -8.44 0.67
C THR A 85 -13.71 -7.29 1.67
N GLY A 86 -12.93 -6.25 1.43
CA GLY A 86 -12.83 -5.07 2.28
C GLY A 86 -12.03 -5.31 3.56
N TRP A 87 -12.37 -4.55 4.60
CA TRP A 87 -11.71 -4.60 5.90
C TRP A 87 -12.10 -5.85 6.68
N VAL A 88 -11.09 -6.63 7.09
CA VAL A 88 -11.26 -7.84 7.90
C VAL A 88 -10.39 -7.72 9.14
N ARG A 89 -11.03 -7.78 10.32
CA ARG A 89 -10.33 -7.74 11.60
C ARG A 89 -9.69 -9.08 11.91
N SER A 90 -8.40 -9.08 12.22
CA SER A 90 -7.65 -10.23 12.74
C SER A 90 -7.25 -10.00 14.20
N ALA A 91 -6.72 -11.02 14.87
CA ALA A 91 -6.20 -10.90 16.23
C ALA A 91 -5.05 -9.88 16.37
N LYS A 92 -4.31 -9.64 15.28
CA LYS A 92 -3.12 -8.76 15.27
C LYS A 92 -3.42 -7.34 14.76
N GLY A 93 -4.56 -7.13 14.10
CA GLY A 93 -4.90 -5.86 13.47
C GLY A 93 -5.81 -6.03 12.26
N TRP A 94 -5.96 -4.96 11.48
CA TRP A 94 -6.82 -4.94 10.30
C TRP A 94 -6.08 -5.37 9.04
N ARG A 95 -6.69 -6.28 8.29
CA ARG A 95 -6.30 -6.65 6.93
C ARG A 95 -7.28 -6.02 5.95
N TYR A 96 -6.81 -5.76 4.73
CA TYR A 96 -7.67 -5.34 3.65
C TYR A 96 -7.63 -6.37 2.52
N TYR A 97 -8.80 -6.72 2.01
CA TYR A 97 -8.98 -7.59 0.85
C TYR A 97 -9.60 -6.75 -0.28
N HIS A 98 -8.95 -6.72 -1.44
CA HIS A 98 -9.46 -5.99 -2.60
C HIS A 98 -10.81 -6.55 -3.06
N PRO A 99 -11.57 -5.84 -3.92
CA PRO A 99 -12.82 -6.38 -4.49
C PRO A 99 -12.65 -7.72 -5.22
N SER A 100 -11.44 -8.03 -5.69
CA SER A 100 -11.07 -9.33 -6.26
C SER A 100 -10.96 -10.46 -5.23
N GLY A 101 -10.98 -10.14 -3.93
CA GLY A 101 -10.70 -11.07 -2.83
C GLY A 101 -9.23 -11.23 -2.48
N ALA A 102 -8.31 -10.67 -3.29
CA ALA A 102 -6.88 -10.73 -2.99
C ALA A 102 -6.56 -9.90 -1.74
N ARG A 103 -5.78 -10.45 -0.81
CA ARG A 103 -5.25 -9.67 0.32
C ARG A 103 -4.29 -8.59 -0.17
N ALA A 104 -4.44 -7.37 0.34
CA ALA A 104 -3.47 -6.31 0.13
C ALA A 104 -2.09 -6.68 0.71
N GLY A 105 -1.05 -6.43 -0.08
CA GLY A 105 0.34 -6.50 0.36
C GLY A 105 0.74 -5.30 1.22
N GLU A 106 2.05 -5.13 1.42
CA GLU A 106 2.58 -3.91 2.05
C GLU A 106 2.47 -2.71 1.10
N GLY A 107 2.38 -1.52 1.67
CA GLY A 107 2.31 -0.25 0.95
C GLY A 107 0.97 0.46 1.06
N TRP A 108 0.80 1.49 0.21
CA TRP A 108 -0.39 2.33 0.19
C TRP A 108 -1.57 1.61 -0.46
N VAL A 109 -2.74 1.70 0.19
CA VAL A 109 -4.01 1.21 -0.31
C VAL A 109 -5.03 2.34 -0.27
N GLN A 110 -5.70 2.60 -1.38
CA GLN A 110 -6.81 3.55 -1.43
C GLN A 110 -8.15 2.82 -1.35
N VAL A 111 -9.01 3.23 -0.41
CA VAL A 111 -10.35 2.71 -0.19
C VAL A 111 -11.31 3.89 -0.16
N ASP A 112 -12.24 3.96 -1.11
CA ASP A 112 -13.26 5.01 -1.22
C ASP A 112 -12.67 6.43 -1.11
N GLY A 113 -11.56 6.68 -1.80
CA GLY A 113 -10.86 7.97 -1.81
C GLY A 113 -9.98 8.24 -0.58
N THR A 114 -9.97 7.35 0.40
CA THR A 114 -9.15 7.48 1.62
C THR A 114 -7.92 6.56 1.53
N TRP A 115 -6.76 7.08 1.89
CA TRP A 115 -5.50 6.32 1.88
C TRP A 115 -5.22 5.66 3.23
N TYR A 116 -4.72 4.43 3.16
CA TYR A 116 -4.28 3.62 4.29
C TYR A 116 -2.90 3.05 3.96
N TYR A 117 -2.09 2.77 4.97
CA TYR A 117 -0.78 2.16 4.77
C TYR A 117 -0.71 0.79 5.43
N MET A 118 -0.42 -0.23 4.62
CA MET A 118 -0.26 -1.61 5.04
C MET A 118 1.21 -1.93 5.29
N LYS A 119 1.55 -2.53 6.44
CA LYS A 119 2.93 -2.87 6.78
C LYS A 119 3.04 -4.17 7.57
N GLY A 120 4.21 -4.81 7.49
CA GLY A 120 4.54 -6.00 8.24
C GLY A 120 4.23 -7.29 7.47
N SER A 121 4.62 -8.41 8.08
CA SER A 121 4.37 -9.75 7.53
C SER A 121 3.64 -10.61 8.55
N PRO A 122 2.33 -10.85 8.38
CA PRO A 122 1.44 -10.40 7.29
C PRO A 122 1.18 -8.88 7.31
N ALA A 123 0.91 -8.29 6.13
CA ALA A 123 0.57 -6.88 5.98
C ALA A 123 -0.71 -6.51 6.76
N LEU A 124 -0.59 -5.53 7.65
CA LEU A 124 -1.65 -4.99 8.49
C LEU A 124 -1.70 -3.47 8.33
N ALA A 125 -2.90 -2.89 8.44
CA ALA A 125 -3.03 -1.44 8.38
C ALA A 125 -2.37 -0.77 9.59
N HIS A 126 -1.58 0.27 9.31
CA HIS A 126 -1.01 1.14 10.32
C HIS A 126 -2.10 2.04 10.91
N MET A 127 -2.23 2.01 12.24
CA MET A 127 -3.31 2.66 12.97
C MET A 127 -2.73 3.80 13.80
N GLY A 128 -3.11 5.04 13.49
CA GLY A 128 -2.76 6.21 14.27
C GLY A 128 -1.30 6.66 14.19
N GLY A 129 -1.12 7.97 14.32
CA GLY A 129 0.18 8.58 14.57
C GLY A 129 1.05 8.75 13.33
N TRP A 130 2.33 9.00 13.60
CA TRP A 130 3.33 9.31 12.58
C TRP A 130 3.80 8.07 11.84
N LEU A 131 3.90 8.22 10.52
CA LEU A 131 4.34 7.20 9.59
C LEU A 131 5.40 7.78 8.65
N GLU A 132 6.60 7.21 8.64
CA GLU A 132 7.64 7.57 7.68
C GLU A 132 7.67 6.56 6.51
N VAL A 133 7.57 7.06 5.28
CA VAL A 133 7.66 6.25 4.06
C VAL A 133 8.52 6.99 3.05
N GLY A 134 9.64 6.36 2.63
CA GLY A 134 10.51 6.92 1.60
C GLY A 134 11.12 8.28 1.96
N GLY A 135 11.33 8.56 3.25
CA GLY A 135 11.86 9.83 3.76
C GLY A 135 10.83 10.96 3.88
N ALA A 136 9.56 10.71 3.59
CA ALA A 136 8.45 11.62 3.84
C ALA A 136 7.65 11.17 5.08
N TRP A 137 7.19 12.14 5.87
CA TRP A 137 6.33 11.90 7.04
C TRP A 137 4.86 12.04 6.67
N TYR A 138 4.05 11.14 7.19
CA TYR A 138 2.60 11.09 7.05
C TYR A 138 1.99 10.99 8.45
N TYR A 139 0.73 11.40 8.59
CA TYR A 139 -0.01 11.23 9.83
C TYR A 139 -1.28 10.43 9.56
N MET A 140 -1.48 9.36 10.32
CA MET A 140 -2.67 8.52 10.25
C MET A 140 -3.57 8.80 11.45
N ASP A 141 -4.88 8.81 11.25
CA ASP A 141 -5.84 8.90 12.36
C ASP A 141 -6.02 7.54 13.07
N SER A 142 -6.84 7.51 14.12
CA SER A 142 -7.10 6.29 14.89
C SER A 142 -7.79 5.16 14.12
N SER A 143 -8.40 5.46 12.96
CA SER A 143 -8.96 4.46 12.04
C SER A 143 -7.92 3.92 11.04
N GLY A 144 -6.73 4.53 11.00
CA GLY A 144 -5.70 4.26 10.03
C GLY A 144 -5.86 5.04 8.73
N ALA A 145 -6.78 6.01 8.66
CA ALA A 145 -6.95 6.87 7.50
C ALA A 145 -5.88 7.95 7.49
N MET A 146 -5.30 8.20 6.31
CA MET A 146 -4.28 9.24 6.12
C MET A 146 -4.89 10.63 6.21
N VAL A 147 -4.30 11.48 7.03
CA VAL A 147 -4.73 12.86 7.24
C VAL A 147 -4.11 13.81 6.21
N THR A 148 -4.90 14.77 5.74
CA THR A 148 -4.44 15.93 4.97
C THR A 148 -4.86 17.22 5.69
N GLY A 149 -4.20 18.34 5.39
CA GLY A 149 -4.43 19.62 6.05
C GLY A 149 -3.73 19.77 7.41
N TRP A 150 -4.20 20.72 8.22
CA TRP A 150 -3.63 20.98 9.54
C TRP A 150 -3.99 19.88 10.54
N VAL A 151 -2.99 19.33 11.22
CA VAL A 151 -3.15 18.38 12.31
C VAL A 151 -2.42 18.89 13.56
N LYS A 152 -3.10 18.80 14.71
CA LYS A 152 -2.50 19.10 16.01
C LYS A 152 -2.05 17.81 16.69
N VAL A 153 -0.78 17.70 17.03
CA VAL A 153 -0.20 16.54 17.71
C VAL A 153 0.52 17.03 18.96
N GLY A 154 -0.03 16.72 20.14
CA GLY A 154 0.40 17.36 21.39
C GLY A 154 0.09 18.86 21.36
N ASP A 155 1.11 19.68 21.57
CA ASP A 155 1.01 21.15 21.53
C ASP A 155 1.38 21.75 20.17
N ASP A 156 1.92 20.93 19.26
CA ASP A 156 2.45 21.37 17.98
C ASP A 156 1.44 21.19 16.83
N TRP A 157 1.54 22.06 15.83
CA TRP A 157 0.76 22.00 14.60
C TRP A 157 1.63 21.62 13.42
N TYR A 158 1.12 20.70 12.61
CA TYR A 158 1.77 20.21 11.41
C TYR A 158 0.82 20.35 10.23
N PHE A 159 1.34 20.74 9.07
CA PHE A 159 0.55 20.80 7.86
C PHE A 159 0.87 19.60 6.96
N MET A 160 -0.14 18.79 6.72
CA MET A 160 -0.09 17.66 5.79
C MET A 160 -0.56 18.15 4.40
N GLN A 161 0.29 18.03 3.40
CA GLN A 161 -0.01 18.43 2.03
C GLN A 161 -1.18 17.59 1.45
N PRO A 162 -1.78 17.97 0.30
CA PRO A 162 -2.81 17.16 -0.35
C PRO A 162 -2.36 15.72 -0.70
N SER A 163 -1.05 15.50 -0.87
CA SER A 163 -0.45 14.17 -1.03
C SER A 163 -0.37 13.36 0.27
N GLY A 164 -0.68 13.97 1.41
CA GLY A 164 -0.49 13.42 2.75
C GLY A 164 0.90 13.61 3.33
N ALA A 165 1.89 14.05 2.55
CA ALA A 165 3.24 14.30 3.05
C ALA A 165 3.27 15.55 3.94
N MET A 166 3.98 15.49 5.05
CA MET A 166 4.18 16.61 5.97
C MET A 166 5.02 17.68 5.27
N ALA A 167 4.53 18.92 5.26
CA ALA A 167 5.31 20.05 4.77
C ALA A 167 6.52 20.31 5.67
N THR A 168 7.68 20.50 5.05
CA THR A 168 8.91 20.91 5.74
C THR A 168 9.33 22.30 5.25
N GLY A 169 9.70 23.19 6.17
CA GLY A 169 10.12 24.56 5.83
C GLY A 169 8.93 25.53 5.67
N TRP A 170 9.18 26.68 5.02
CA TRP A 170 8.17 27.71 4.84
C TRP A 170 7.14 27.31 3.78
N LEU A 171 5.86 27.28 4.18
CA LEU A 171 4.75 27.06 3.27
C LEU A 171 4.22 28.41 2.77
N GLN A 172 4.34 28.67 1.47
CA GLN A 172 3.69 29.83 0.84
C GLN A 172 2.26 29.46 0.45
N LEU A 173 1.29 29.88 1.25
CA LEU A 173 -0.12 29.79 0.90
C LEU A 173 -0.46 31.02 0.04
N GLY A 174 -0.85 30.78 -1.21
CA GLY A 174 -1.21 31.82 -2.19
C GLY A 174 -2.59 32.43 -1.95
#